data_AF-A0A1Q7URM2-F1
#
_entry.id   AF-A0A1Q7URM2-F1
#
_cell.length_a   1.000
_cell.length_b   1.000
_cell.length_c   1.000
_cell.angle_alpha   90.00
_cell.angle_beta   90.00
_cell.angle_gamma   90.00
#
_symmetry.space_group_name_H-M   'P 1'
#
loop_
_entity.id
_entity.type
_entity.pdbx_description
1 polymer ?
#
loop_
_entity_poly.entity_id
_entity_poly.type
_entity_poly.pdbx_seq_one_letter_code
_entity_poly.pdbx_strand_id
1 'polypeptide(L)'
;MHEGMRLPPARAGERLSVDFIMDLPFLHAGFYHFSPAVADGGLDQYEMCDWVDNACAIEVVQRAATYGHLRIPTRVRITNVVRESSEAR
;
A
#
# COMPACT_ATOMS: atom_id res chain seq x y z
N MET A 1 4.52 8.46 14.48
CA MET A 1 3.91 7.92 13.25
C MET A 1 2.94 8.99 12.76
N HIS A 2 3.15 9.58 11.57
CA HIS A 2 2.33 10.68 11.02
C HIS A 2 1.28 10.19 9.99
N GLU A 3 1.05 8.87 9.95
CA GLU A 3 0.11 8.25 9.03
C GLU A 3 -1.32 8.79 9.26
N GLY A 4 -1.98 9.23 8.18
CA GLY A 4 -3.31 9.82 8.23
C GLY A 4 -3.38 11.28 8.72
N MET A 5 -2.26 11.89 9.12
CA MET A 5 -2.24 13.31 9.48
C MET A 5 -1.97 14.19 8.26
N ARG A 6 -2.81 15.21 8.05
CA ARG A 6 -2.59 16.23 7.02
C ARG A 6 -1.42 17.11 7.46
N LEU A 7 -0.35 17.12 6.67
CA LEU A 7 0.76 18.05 6.87
C LEU A 7 0.29 19.49 6.60
N PRO A 8 0.78 20.48 7.36
CA PRO A 8 0.54 21.87 7.02
C PRO A 8 1.16 22.19 5.64
N PRO A 9 0.61 23.16 4.89
CA PRO A 9 1.21 23.61 3.64
C PRO A 9 2.66 24.06 3.85
N ALA A 10 3.55 23.62 2.96
CA ALA A 10 4.94 24.06 2.97
C ALA A 10 5.05 25.55 2.58
N ARG A 11 6.05 26.23 3.12
CA ARG A 11 6.36 27.63 2.78
C ARG A 11 7.49 27.71 1.76
N ALA A 12 7.53 28.81 1.01
CA ALA A 12 8.65 29.09 0.11
C ALA A 12 9.99 29.09 0.86
N GLY A 13 10.95 28.29 0.37
CA GLY A 13 12.27 28.13 0.98
C GLY A 13 12.33 27.12 2.15
N GLU A 14 11.19 26.54 2.55
CA GLU A 14 11.15 25.48 3.56
C GLU A 14 11.71 24.17 3.00
N ARG A 15 12.29 23.35 3.90
CA ARG A 15 12.72 21.98 3.60
C ARG A 15 12.01 21.03 4.52
N LEU A 16 11.25 20.11 3.93
CA LEU A 16 10.57 19.03 4.64
C LEU A 16 11.23 17.71 4.25
N SER A 17 11.35 16.80 5.21
CA SER A 17 11.76 15.41 4.98
C SER A 17 10.60 14.50 5.34
N VAL A 18 10.29 13.57 4.45
CA VAL A 18 9.17 12.62 4.59
C VAL A 18 9.71 11.22 4.37
N ASP A 19 9.55 10.37 5.38
CA ASP A 19 9.95 8.97 5.31
C ASP A 19 8.74 8.09 5.00
N PHE A 20 8.84 7.30 3.94
CA PHE A 20 7.89 6.24 3.63
C PHE A 20 8.44 4.92 4.18
N ILE A 21 7.85 4.44 5.28
CA ILE A 21 8.25 3.21 5.94
C ILE A 21 7.17 2.17 5.67
N MET A 22 7.52 1.09 4.97
CA MET A 22 6.60 -0.01 4.68
C MET A 22 7.30 -1.36 4.73
N ASP A 23 6.56 -2.38 5.15
CA ASP A 23 6.93 -3.77 4.88
C ASP A 23 6.52 -4.11 3.46
N LEU A 24 7.46 -4.60 2.64
CA LEU A 24 7.14 -5.07 1.30
C LEU A 24 6.22 -6.29 1.39
N PRO A 25 5.11 -6.30 0.65
CA PRO A 25 4.25 -7.47 0.63
C PRO A 25 4.94 -8.62 -0.11
N PHE A 26 4.32 -9.80 -0.12
CA PHE A 26 4.83 -10.94 -0.89
C PHE A 26 4.68 -10.67 -2.38
N LEU A 27 5.74 -10.15 -2.99
CA LEU A 27 5.82 -9.82 -4.40
C LEU A 27 6.39 -11.00 -5.21
N HIS A 28 6.05 -11.05 -6.49
CA HIS A 28 6.73 -11.91 -7.46
C HIS A 28 8.20 -11.48 -7.62
N ALA A 29 9.09 -12.39 -8.02
CA ALA A 29 10.46 -11.99 -8.34
C ALA A 29 10.53 -11.00 -9.50
N GLY A 30 11.42 -10.04 -9.42
CA GLY A 30 11.66 -9.07 -10.48
C GLY A 30 12.09 -7.70 -9.98
N PHE A 31 12.23 -6.76 -10.91
CA PHE A 31 12.56 -5.37 -10.61
C PHE A 31 11.31 -4.55 -10.34
N TYR A 32 11.33 -3.84 -9.22
CA TYR A 32 10.30 -2.89 -8.82
C TYR A 32 10.94 -1.51 -8.70
N HIS A 33 10.22 -0.49 -9.14
CA HIS A 33 10.72 0.88 -9.17
C HIS A 33 9.82 1.78 -8.32
N PHE A 34 10.45 2.70 -7.61
CA PHE A 34 9.78 3.72 -6.81
C PHE A 34 10.00 5.09 -7.45
N SER A 35 8.90 5.78 -7.72
CA SER A 35 8.88 7.15 -8.24
C SER A 35 8.22 8.07 -7.20
N PRO A 36 8.98 8.87 -6.43
CA PRO A 36 8.40 9.85 -5.52
C PRO A 36 7.81 11.03 -6.30
N ALA A 37 6.74 11.60 -5.77
CA ALA A 37 6.07 12.77 -6.31
C ALA A 37 5.63 13.72 -5.19
N VAL A 38 5.61 15.01 -5.50
CA VAL A 38 5.09 16.07 -4.64
C VAL A 38 3.97 16.78 -5.40
N ALA A 39 2.84 16.97 -4.73
CA ALA A 39 1.67 17.63 -5.28
C ALA A 39 1.06 18.61 -4.27
N ASP A 40 0.43 19.65 -4.77
CA ASP A 40 -0.36 20.59 -3.99
C ASP A 40 -1.83 20.17 -4.04
N GLY A 41 -2.36 19.69 -2.91
CA GLY A 41 -3.73 19.25 -2.78
C GLY A 41 -3.91 17.93 -2.04
N GLY A 42 -5.14 17.39 -2.10
CA GLY A 42 -5.51 16.08 -1.56
C GLY A 42 -5.45 14.98 -2.62
N LEU A 43 -5.69 13.73 -2.22
CA LEU A 43 -5.70 12.59 -3.15
C LEU A 43 -6.82 12.68 -4.22
N ASP A 44 -7.93 13.35 -3.89
CA ASP A 44 -9.09 13.56 -4.74
C ASP A 44 -8.90 14.71 -5.73
N GLN A 45 -8.18 15.75 -5.33
CA GLN A 45 -7.87 16.91 -6.15
C GLN A 45 -6.49 17.47 -5.79
N TYR A 46 -5.56 17.43 -6.77
CA TYR A 46 -4.23 17.99 -6.63
C TYR A 46 -3.69 18.55 -7.94
N GLU A 47 -2.69 19.41 -7.83
CA GLU A 47 -1.80 19.85 -8.90
C GLU A 47 -0.41 19.24 -8.68
N MET A 48 0.16 18.61 -9.71
CA MET A 48 1.50 18.01 -9.60
C MET A 48 2.56 19.13 -9.52
N CYS A 49 3.39 19.13 -8.48
CA CYS A 49 4.48 20.09 -8.35
C CYS A 49 5.76 19.56 -9.00
N ASP A 50 6.16 18.34 -8.65
CA ASP A 50 7.34 17.67 -9.20
C ASP A 50 7.25 16.14 -9.03
N TRP A 51 7.99 15.42 -9.86
CA TRP A 51 8.07 13.96 -9.82
C TRP A 51 9.46 13.49 -10.27
N VAL A 52 9.95 12.42 -9.66
CA VAL A 52 11.19 11.78 -10.11
C VAL A 52 10.87 10.36 -10.51
N ASP A 53 10.94 10.08 -11.81
CA ASP A 53 10.60 8.77 -12.32
C ASP A 53 11.69 7.74 -12.06
N ASN A 54 11.29 6.54 -11.62
CA ASN A 54 12.12 5.38 -11.33
C ASN A 54 13.36 5.72 -10.46
N ALA A 55 13.18 6.61 -9.47
CA ALA A 55 14.26 7.12 -8.63
C ALA A 55 15.02 6.04 -7.85
N CYS A 56 14.36 4.92 -7.55
CA CYS A 56 14.96 3.77 -6.88
C CYS A 56 14.43 2.47 -7.49
N ALA A 57 15.34 1.56 -7.85
CA ALA A 57 15.00 0.20 -8.27
C ALA A 57 15.42 -0.79 -7.18
N ILE A 58 14.54 -1.74 -6.88
CA ILE A 58 14.86 -2.90 -6.04
C ILE A 58 14.65 -4.18 -6.83
N GLU A 59 15.50 -5.17 -6.57
CA GLU A 59 15.30 -6.52 -7.06
C GLU A 59 14.66 -7.37 -5.96
N VAL A 60 13.44 -7.86 -6.23
CA VAL A 60 12.81 -8.87 -5.39
C VAL A 60 13.29 -10.24 -5.84
N VAL A 61 14.02 -10.91 -4.95
CA VAL A 61 14.45 -12.30 -5.15
C VAL A 61 13.47 -13.25 -4.46
N GLN A 62 12.91 -14.19 -5.22
CA GLN A 62 11.86 -15.08 -4.72
C GLN A 62 12.45 -16.14 -3.78
N ARG A 63 11.96 -16.17 -2.53
CA ARG A 63 12.27 -17.23 -1.56
C ARG A 63 11.27 -18.40 -1.58
N ALA A 64 10.04 -18.15 -2.06
CA ALA A 64 8.97 -19.15 -2.18
C ALA A 64 8.03 -18.77 -3.33
N ALA A 65 7.39 -19.75 -3.99
CA ALA A 65 6.53 -19.50 -5.14
C ALA A 65 5.41 -18.48 -4.82
N THR A 66 5.34 -17.42 -5.61
CA THR A 66 4.23 -16.45 -5.63
C THR A 66 3.44 -16.65 -6.92
N TYR A 67 2.16 -16.99 -6.82
CA TYR A 67 1.26 -17.02 -7.98
C TYR A 67 0.66 -15.64 -8.19
N GLY A 68 0.77 -15.10 -9.41
CA GLY A 68 0.43 -13.72 -9.71
C GLY A 68 1.52 -12.72 -9.28
N HIS A 69 1.20 -11.42 -9.27
CA HIS A 69 2.17 -10.35 -8.95
C HIS A 69 2.32 -10.08 -7.44
N LEU A 70 1.27 -10.33 -6.67
CA LEU A 70 1.16 -10.01 -5.26
C LEU A 70 0.40 -11.14 -4.55
N ARG A 71 0.96 -11.66 -3.46
CA ARG A 71 0.28 -12.62 -2.58
C ARG A 71 -0.28 -11.92 -1.35
N ILE A 72 -1.59 -12.05 -1.17
CA ILE A 72 -2.32 -11.56 0.01
C ILE A 72 -2.55 -12.73 0.98
N PRO A 73 -2.00 -12.71 2.20
CA PRO A 73 -2.29 -13.71 3.21
C PRO A 73 -3.80 -13.79 3.48
N THR A 74 -4.41 -14.93 3.18
CA THR A 74 -5.86 -15.11 3.29
C THR A 74 -6.16 -16.25 4.24
N ARG A 75 -7.06 -16.00 5.22
CA ARG A 75 -7.58 -17.03 6.11
C ARG A 75 -8.98 -17.41 5.66
N VAL A 76 -9.18 -18.68 5.39
CA VAL A 76 -10.51 -19.24 5.10
C VAL A 76 -11.12 -19.78 6.39
N ARG A 77 -12.38 -19.46 6.65
CA ARG A 77 -13.17 -20.05 7.73
C ARG A 77 -14.38 -20.73 7.12
N ILE A 78 -14.64 -21.95 7.56
CA ILE A 78 -15.84 -22.70 7.22
C ILE A 78 -16.73 -22.72 8.47
N THR A 79 -17.99 -22.32 8.32
CA THR A 79 -18.97 -22.36 9.39
C THR A 79 -20.17 -23.16 8.91
N ASN A 80 -20.55 -24.21 9.64
CA ASN A 80 -21.77 -24.95 9.35
C ASN A 80 -22.98 -24.16 9.84
N VAL A 81 -23.94 -23.88 8.96
CA VAL A 81 -25.23 -23.32 9.34
C VAL A 81 -26.16 -24.48 9.66
N VAL A 82 -26.31 -24.80 10.95
CA VAL A 82 -27.35 -25.72 11.39
C VAL A 82 -28.67 -24.96 11.37
N ARG A 83 -29.66 -25.43 10.59
CA ARG A 83 -31.03 -24.94 10.72
C ARG A 83 -31.62 -25.55 11.99
N GLU A 84 -32.03 -24.71 12.94
CA GLU A 84 -32.93 -25.16 14.00
C GLU A 84 -34.21 -25.68 13.34
N SER A 85 -34.50 -26.96 13.55
CA SER A 85 -35.84 -27.49 13.33
C SER A 85 -36.75 -26.80 14.32
N SER A 86 -37.64 -25.93 13.83
CA SER A 86 -38.78 -25.44 14.60
C SER A 86 -39.55 -26.66 15.11
N GLU A 87 -39.45 -26.96 16.40
CA GLU A 87 -40.29 -27.97 17.04
C GLU A 87 -41.75 -27.55 16.84
N ALA A 88 -42.48 -28.39 16.13
CA ALA A 88 -43.90 -28.26 15.94
C ALA A 88 -44.61 -28.82 17.18
N ARG A 89 -45.36 -27.93 17.84
CA ARG A 89 -46.45 -28.17 18.82
C ARG A 89 -46.08 -28.65 20.21
#